data_AF-A0A0Z8CPH5-F1
#
_entry.id   AF-A0A0Z8CPH5-F1
#
_cell.length_a   1.000
_cell.length_b   1.000
_cell.length_c   1.000
_cell.angle_alpha   90.00
_cell.angle_beta   90.00
_cell.angle_gamma   90.00
#
_symmetry.space_group_name_H-M   'P 1'
#
loop_
_entity.id
_entity.type
_entity.pdbx_description
1 polymer ?
#
loop_
_entity_poly.entity_id
_entity_poly.type
_entity_poly.pdbx_seq_one_letter_code
_entity_poly.pdbx_strand_id
1 'polypeptide(L)'
;MFVCKKRLVLFTSLLFLSIGGMMMFSFHRMSEEEKLQAQIRKEQERMVLYAVNRYEEIEKIEFTSFEENKMTGVWSAGATINNEYLVTFKAFGFAGDLGMNQSGSKITGGHLIKKAVQTDISNIGHVEVIYLEGDELW
;
A
#
# COMPACT_ATOMS: atom_id res chain seq x y z
N MET A 1 -15.27 2.03 61.79
CA MET A 1 -14.58 1.03 60.94
C MET A 1 -15.00 1.03 59.45
N PHE A 2 -16.06 1.73 59.04
CA PHE A 2 -16.54 1.76 57.63
C PHE A 2 -15.73 2.66 56.66
N VAL A 3 -14.99 3.64 57.18
CA VAL A 3 -14.22 4.62 56.36
C VAL A 3 -13.01 3.96 55.68
N CYS A 4 -12.35 3.01 56.33
CA CYS A 4 -11.16 2.35 55.77
C CYS A 4 -11.49 1.39 54.61
N LYS A 5 -12.60 0.65 54.69
CA LYS A 5 -13.04 -0.26 53.60
C LYS A 5 -13.45 0.49 52.34
N LYS A 6 -14.15 1.62 52.46
CA LYS A 6 -14.55 2.45 51.30
C LYS A 6 -13.34 3.07 50.59
N ARG A 7 -12.31 3.49 51.34
CA ARG A 7 -11.05 3.99 50.75
C ARG A 7 -10.26 2.88 50.04
N LEU A 8 -10.23 1.67 50.58
CA LEU A 8 -9.54 0.51 49.97
C LEU A 8 -10.15 0.07 48.63
N VAL A 9 -11.48 0.12 48.51
CA VAL A 9 -12.20 -0.21 47.26
C VAL A 9 -11.94 0.85 46.17
N LEU A 10 -11.83 2.13 46.56
CA LEU A 10 -11.50 3.21 45.62
C LEU A 10 -10.08 3.08 45.07
N PHE A 11 -9.09 2.74 45.91
CA PHE A 11 -7.70 2.55 45.46
C PHE A 11 -7.54 1.35 44.52
N THR A 12 -8.23 0.24 44.80
CA THR A 12 -8.19 -0.96 43.95
C THR A 12 -8.86 -0.70 42.60
N SER A 13 -10.01 -0.02 42.58
CA SER A 13 -10.68 0.39 41.33
C SER A 13 -9.81 1.30 40.45
N LEU A 14 -9.06 2.23 41.04
CA LEU A 14 -8.21 3.17 40.31
C LEU A 14 -7.01 2.48 39.62
N LEU A 15 -6.52 1.40 40.24
CA LEU A 15 -5.38 0.62 39.76
C LEU A 15 -5.74 -0.29 38.57
N PHE A 16 -6.98 -0.80 38.53
CA PHE A 16 -7.47 -1.54 37.36
C PHE A 16 -7.79 -0.62 36.16
N LEU A 17 -8.27 0.60 36.42
CA LEU A 17 -8.48 1.61 35.37
C LEU A 17 -7.19 2.06 34.71
N SER A 18 -6.10 2.21 35.47
CA SER A 18 -4.80 2.61 34.92
C SER A 18 -4.17 1.48 34.07
N ILE A 19 -4.25 0.22 34.50
CA ILE A 19 -3.76 -0.93 33.74
C ILE A 19 -4.59 -1.14 32.45
N GLY A 20 -5.92 -1.05 32.55
CA GLY A 20 -6.82 -1.13 31.40
C GLY A 20 -6.60 0.00 30.38
N GLY A 21 -6.36 1.23 30.87
CA GLY A 21 -6.03 2.38 30.02
C GLY A 21 -4.70 2.24 29.29
N MET A 22 -3.66 1.71 29.95
CA MET A 22 -2.36 1.43 29.31
C MET A 22 -2.47 0.34 28.22
N MET A 23 -3.23 -0.72 28.47
CA MET A 23 -3.47 -1.78 27.48
C MET A 23 -4.22 -1.25 26.25
N MET A 24 -5.27 -0.44 26.42
CA MET A 24 -5.97 0.17 25.28
C MET A 24 -5.10 1.15 24.49
N PHE A 25 -4.16 1.84 25.14
CA PHE A 25 -3.23 2.76 24.47
C PHE A 25 -2.15 2.02 23.66
N SER A 26 -1.72 0.82 24.11
CA SER A 26 -0.77 -0.01 23.38
C SER A 26 -1.36 -0.70 22.15
N PHE A 27 -2.65 -1.06 22.15
CA PHE A 27 -3.29 -1.77 21.01
C PHE A 27 -3.63 -0.88 19.81
N HIS A 28 -3.59 0.46 19.94
CA HIS A 28 -3.94 1.38 18.84
C HIS A 28 -2.76 2.18 18.29
N ARG A 29 -1.53 1.90 18.73
CA ARG A 29 -0.34 2.63 18.31
C ARG A 29 0.40 1.90 17.19
N MET A 30 -0.29 1.65 16.07
CA MET A 30 0.39 1.36 14.81
C MET A 30 1.28 2.57 14.48
N SER A 31 2.56 2.33 14.25
CA SER A 31 3.51 3.39 13.89
C SER A 31 3.00 4.12 12.64
N GLU A 32 3.24 5.42 12.53
CA GLU A 32 2.92 6.17 11.31
C GLU A 32 3.61 5.56 10.08
N GLU A 33 4.79 4.96 10.27
CA GLU A 33 5.50 4.21 9.24
C GLU A 33 4.73 2.95 8.81
N GLU A 34 4.24 2.15 9.75
CA GLU A 34 3.44 0.95 9.45
C GLU A 34 2.14 1.31 8.71
N LYS A 35 1.49 2.41 9.10
CA LYS A 35 0.32 2.93 8.38
C LYS A 35 0.65 3.38 6.97
N LEU A 36 1.80 4.02 6.78
CA LEU A 36 2.27 4.44 5.46
C LEU A 36 2.60 3.22 4.59
N GLN A 37 3.31 2.23 5.12
CA GLN A 37 3.61 0.98 4.41
C GLN A 37 2.33 0.25 3.98
N ALA A 38 1.34 0.15 4.87
CA ALA A 38 0.06 -0.47 4.54
C ALA A 38 -0.69 0.30 3.43
N GLN A 39 -0.58 1.64 3.39
CA GLN A 39 -1.17 2.45 2.31
C GLN A 39 -0.43 2.27 0.98
N ILE A 40 0.91 2.28 1.01
CA ILE A 40 1.74 2.04 -0.17
C ILE A 40 1.44 0.65 -0.75
N ARG A 41 1.33 -0.37 0.09
CA ARG A 41 0.96 -1.74 -0.33
C ARG A 41 -0.37 -1.78 -1.07
N LYS A 42 -1.42 -1.16 -0.49
CA LYS A 42 -2.74 -1.07 -1.13
C LYS A 42 -2.70 -0.31 -2.45
N GLU A 43 -1.87 0.71 -2.53
CA GLU A 43 -1.71 1.51 -3.75
C GLU A 43 -0.99 0.72 -4.85
N GLN A 44 0.04 -0.07 -4.50
CA GLN A 44 0.69 -1.01 -5.42
C GLN A 44 -0.33 -2.06 -5.93
N GLU A 45 -1.19 -2.62 -5.08
CA GLU A 45 -2.27 -3.54 -5.52
C GLU A 45 -3.24 -2.88 -6.51
N ARG A 46 -3.58 -1.61 -6.27
CA ARG A 46 -4.42 -0.81 -7.17
C ARG A 46 -3.78 -0.58 -8.53
N MET A 47 -2.47 -0.33 -8.56
CA MET A 47 -1.68 -0.21 -9.78
C MET A 47 -1.62 -1.53 -10.56
N VAL A 48 -1.48 -2.67 -9.87
CA VAL A 48 -1.53 -4.00 -10.51
C VAL A 48 -2.89 -4.23 -11.16
N LEU A 49 -3.99 -4.00 -10.41
CA LEU A 49 -5.35 -4.13 -10.96
C LEU A 49 -5.56 -3.21 -12.16
N TYR A 50 -5.03 -1.98 -12.12
CA TYR A 50 -5.11 -1.05 -13.23
C TYR A 50 -4.44 -1.62 -14.49
N ALA A 51 -3.24 -2.20 -14.36
CA ALA A 51 -2.50 -2.80 -15.46
C ALA A 51 -3.21 -4.04 -16.04
N VAL A 52 -3.56 -4.99 -15.18
CA VAL A 52 -4.26 -6.24 -15.55
C VAL A 52 -5.56 -5.98 -16.31
N ASN A 53 -6.29 -4.92 -15.93
CA ASN A 53 -7.56 -4.60 -16.55
C ASN A 53 -7.45 -3.88 -17.89
N ARG A 54 -6.28 -3.34 -18.23
CA ARG A 54 -6.07 -2.52 -19.42
C ARG A 54 -5.10 -3.11 -20.44
N TYR A 55 -4.26 -4.03 -20.02
CA TYR A 55 -3.20 -4.61 -20.85
C TYR A 55 -3.33 -6.12 -20.92
N GLU A 56 -2.98 -6.67 -22.07
CA GLU A 56 -2.97 -8.11 -22.32
C GLU A 56 -1.72 -8.75 -21.72
N GLU A 57 -1.83 -10.04 -21.38
CA GLU A 57 -0.69 -10.90 -21.00
C GLU A 57 0.15 -10.38 -19.82
N ILE A 58 -0.50 -9.81 -18.80
CA ILE A 58 0.18 -9.41 -17.56
C ILE A 58 0.31 -10.64 -16.65
N GLU A 59 1.53 -11.16 -16.51
CA GLU A 59 1.85 -12.33 -15.69
C GLU A 59 2.63 -11.96 -14.43
N LYS A 60 3.51 -10.96 -14.54
CA LYS A 60 4.36 -10.50 -13.43
C LYS A 60 4.52 -9.00 -13.41
N ILE A 61 4.50 -8.40 -12.21
CA ILE A 61 4.83 -7.00 -11.95
C ILE A 61 5.80 -6.91 -10.79
N GLU A 62 6.92 -6.22 -11.00
CA GLU A 62 7.95 -5.97 -10.00
C GLU A 62 8.14 -4.46 -9.82
N PHE A 63 7.79 -3.94 -8.65
CA PHE A 63 7.99 -2.54 -8.31
C PHE A 63 9.45 -2.28 -7.96
N THR A 64 10.03 -1.24 -8.56
CA THR A 64 11.45 -0.87 -8.40
C THR A 64 11.65 0.46 -7.69
N SER A 65 10.64 1.33 -7.70
CA SER A 65 10.65 2.60 -6.96
C SER A 65 9.22 3.04 -6.64
N PHE A 66 9.05 3.82 -5.59
CA PHE A 66 7.78 4.43 -5.21
C PHE A 66 8.04 5.73 -4.46
N GLU A 67 7.79 6.85 -5.14
CA GLU A 67 8.26 8.17 -4.71
C GLU A 67 7.13 9.21 -4.78
N GLU A 68 7.09 10.10 -3.80
CA GLU A 68 6.19 11.26 -3.82
C GLU A 68 6.88 12.49 -4.39
N ASN A 69 6.25 13.12 -5.38
CA ASN A 69 6.62 14.47 -5.74
C ASN A 69 6.04 15.46 -4.73
N LYS A 70 6.85 15.89 -3.76
CA LYS A 70 6.46 16.80 -2.67
C LYS A 70 5.90 18.16 -3.13
N MET A 71 6.16 18.59 -4.37
CA MET A 71 5.61 19.84 -4.90
C MET A 71 4.16 19.68 -5.40
N THR A 72 3.84 18.54 -6.00
CA THR A 72 2.52 18.28 -6.62
C THR A 72 1.65 17.32 -5.82
N GLY A 73 2.22 16.60 -4.86
CA GLY A 73 1.56 15.51 -4.12
C GLY A 73 1.29 14.26 -4.96
N VAL A 74 1.84 14.18 -6.17
CA VAL A 74 1.66 13.04 -7.08
C VAL A 74 2.68 11.98 -6.76
N TRP A 75 2.20 10.75 -6.55
CA TRP A 75 3.03 9.58 -6.34
C TRP A 75 3.38 8.94 -7.68
N SER A 76 4.63 8.54 -7.85
CA SER A 76 5.11 7.83 -9.03
C SER A 76 5.74 6.50 -8.61
N ALA A 77 5.40 5.43 -9.31
CA ALA A 77 5.97 4.12 -9.06
C ALA A 77 6.62 3.56 -10.32
N GLY A 78 7.92 3.27 -10.26
CA GLY A 78 8.62 2.52 -11.29
C GLY A 78 8.35 1.03 -11.13
N ALA A 79 8.09 0.33 -12.23
CA ALA A 79 7.93 -1.12 -12.22
C ALA A 79 8.40 -1.76 -13.52
N THR A 80 8.68 -3.06 -13.45
CA THR A 80 8.93 -3.91 -14.62
C THR A 80 7.81 -4.95 -14.74
N ILE A 81 7.20 -5.04 -15.92
CA ILE A 81 6.16 -6.02 -16.26
C ILE A 81 6.80 -7.16 -17.07
N ASN A 82 6.51 -8.41 -16.68
CA ASN A 82 7.03 -9.64 -17.28
C ASN A 82 8.56 -9.63 -17.47
N ASN A 83 9.29 -8.96 -16.57
CA ASN A 83 10.75 -8.75 -16.64
C ASN A 83 11.24 -8.06 -17.93
N GLU A 84 10.35 -7.43 -18.70
CA GLU A 84 10.63 -6.92 -20.05
C GLU A 84 10.26 -5.44 -20.21
N TYR A 85 9.06 -5.06 -19.77
CA TYR A 85 8.50 -3.74 -20.04
C TYR A 85 8.69 -2.83 -18.83
N LEU A 86 9.40 -1.72 -19.03
CA LEU A 86 9.46 -0.67 -18.03
C LEU A 86 8.19 0.18 -18.06
N VAL A 87 7.59 0.36 -16.90
CA VAL A 87 6.42 1.21 -16.73
C VAL A 87 6.61 2.18 -15.57
N THR A 88 5.93 3.31 -15.66
CA THR A 88 5.82 4.27 -14.57
C THR A 88 4.35 4.55 -14.31
N PHE A 89 3.88 4.11 -13.14
CA PHE A 89 2.56 4.46 -12.64
C PHE A 89 2.59 5.87 -12.05
N LYS A 90 1.47 6.57 -12.14
CA LYS A 90 1.22 7.85 -11.47
C LYS A 90 -0.09 7.74 -10.69
N ALA A 91 -0.06 8.08 -9.42
CA ALA A 91 -1.23 8.17 -8.55
C ALA A 91 -1.42 9.62 -8.08
N PHE A 92 -2.58 10.19 -8.39
CA PHE A 92 -2.96 11.53 -7.96
C PHE A 92 -3.61 11.47 -6.56
N GLY A 93 -2.80 11.11 -5.57
CA GLY A 93 -3.23 10.79 -4.22
C GLY A 93 -3.67 9.32 -4.04
N PHE A 94 -3.67 8.85 -2.80
CA PHE A 94 -4.16 7.51 -2.46
C PHE A 94 -5.64 7.39 -2.82
N ALA A 95 -6.01 6.30 -3.51
CA ALA A 95 -7.36 6.09 -4.07
C ALA A 95 -7.83 7.14 -5.11
N GLY A 96 -6.95 8.05 -5.57
CA GLY A 96 -7.25 9.01 -6.63
C GLY A 96 -7.12 8.43 -8.04
N ASP A 97 -6.97 9.27 -9.06
CA ASP A 97 -6.80 8.78 -10.43
C ASP A 97 -5.46 8.06 -10.62
N LEU A 98 -5.46 7.03 -11.48
CA LEU A 98 -4.25 6.32 -11.90
C LEU A 98 -3.95 6.58 -13.37
N GLY A 99 -2.68 6.85 -13.63
CA GLY A 99 -2.08 6.80 -14.96
C GLY A 99 -0.98 5.76 -15.00
N MET A 100 -0.69 5.27 -16.20
CA MET A 100 0.49 4.44 -16.45
C MET A 100 1.12 4.87 -17.76
N ASN A 101 2.39 5.23 -17.70
CA ASN A 101 3.23 5.40 -18.88
C ASN A 101 4.05 4.13 -19.06
N GLN A 102 4.26 3.74 -20.31
CA GLN A 102 5.13 2.62 -20.64
C GLN A 102 6.29 3.11 -21.50
N SER A 103 7.48 2.57 -21.24
CA SER A 103 8.58 2.60 -22.19
C SER A 103 8.48 1.36 -23.10
N GLY A 104 9.21 1.38 -24.22
CA GLY A 104 9.37 0.18 -25.03
C GLY A 104 10.02 -0.95 -24.21
N SER A 105 9.79 -2.18 -24.64
CA SER A 105 10.45 -3.37 -24.13
C SER A 105 11.96 -3.20 -24.17
N LYS A 106 12.62 -3.61 -23.08
CA LYS A 106 14.08 -3.67 -23.01
C LYS A 106 14.68 -4.79 -23.88
N ILE A 107 13.87 -5.78 -24.27
CA ILE A 107 14.32 -7.01 -24.95
C ILE A 107 13.94 -6.98 -26.43
N THR A 108 12.65 -6.79 -26.72
CA THR A 108 12.07 -6.89 -28.07
C THR A 108 11.87 -5.53 -28.73
N GLY A 109 11.92 -4.43 -27.96
CA GLY A 109 11.55 -3.09 -28.43
C GLY A 109 10.05 -2.88 -28.66
N GLY A 110 9.21 -3.88 -28.41
CA GLY A 110 7.74 -3.79 -28.50
C GLY A 110 7.09 -3.00 -27.35
N HIS A 111 5.77 -2.91 -27.34
CA HIS A 111 4.99 -2.26 -26.29
C HIS A 111 3.93 -3.22 -25.74
N LEU A 112 3.48 -2.99 -24.50
CA LEU A 112 2.33 -3.71 -23.97
C LEU A 112 1.11 -3.46 -24.86
N ILE A 113 0.39 -4.53 -25.16
CA ILE A 113 -0.83 -4.48 -25.96
C ILE A 113 -1.97 -4.04 -25.05
N LYS A 114 -2.66 -2.97 -25.44
CA LYS A 114 -3.86 -2.52 -24.74
C LYS A 114 -5.02 -3.42 -25.11
N LYS A 115 -5.78 -3.87 -24.12
CA LYS A 115 -7.05 -4.56 -24.34
C LYS A 115 -8.00 -3.66 -25.11
N ALA A 116 -8.70 -4.23 -26.10
CA ALA A 116 -9.75 -3.52 -26.82
C ALA A 116 -10.91 -3.11 -25.91
N VAL A 117 -11.23 -3.94 -24.91
CA VAL A 117 -12.24 -3.68 -23.88
C VAL A 117 -11.61 -3.91 -22.51
N GLN A 118 -11.75 -2.92 -21.62
CA GLN A 118 -11.23 -3.03 -20.25
C GLN A 118 -12.02 -4.08 -19.47
N THR A 119 -11.33 -4.83 -18.61
CA THR A 119 -11.97 -5.79 -17.70
C THR A 119 -12.19 -5.16 -16.33
N ASP A 120 -12.95 -5.85 -15.48
CA ASP A 120 -13.21 -5.45 -14.08
C ASP A 120 -12.78 -6.56 -13.12
N ILE A 121 -11.56 -7.05 -13.32
CA ILE A 121 -10.93 -8.02 -12.44
C ILE A 121 -10.60 -7.31 -11.14
N SER A 122 -11.05 -7.87 -10.02
CA SER A 122 -10.83 -7.37 -8.66
C SER A 122 -9.81 -8.18 -7.86
N ASN A 123 -9.29 -9.27 -8.44
CA ASN A 123 -8.37 -10.20 -7.79
C ASN A 123 -7.08 -10.37 -8.61
N ILE A 124 -5.93 -10.14 -7.98
CA ILE A 124 -4.60 -10.21 -8.61
C ILE A 124 -3.90 -11.55 -8.46
N GLY A 125 -4.55 -12.58 -7.92
CA GLY A 125 -3.94 -13.88 -7.59
C GLY A 125 -3.43 -14.70 -8.77
N HIS A 126 -3.71 -14.27 -10.01
CA HIS A 126 -3.16 -14.86 -11.24
C HIS A 126 -1.88 -14.12 -11.72
N VAL A 127 -1.46 -13.07 -11.02
CA VAL A 127 -0.28 -12.26 -11.33
C VAL A 127 0.72 -12.40 -10.21
N GLU A 128 1.98 -12.66 -10.55
CA GLU A 128 3.09 -12.58 -9.62
C GLU A 128 3.41 -11.11 -9.34
N VAL A 129 3.33 -10.69 -8.09
CA VAL A 129 3.62 -9.30 -7.71
C VAL A 129 4.77 -9.28 -6.72
N ILE A 130 5.86 -8.61 -7.10
CA ILE A 130 6.99 -8.28 -6.23
C ILE A 130 6.79 -6.83 -5.79
N TYR A 131 6.55 -6.66 -4.51
CA TYR A 131 6.23 -5.36 -3.91
C TYR A 131 7.50 -4.68 -3.43
N LEU A 132 7.50 -3.35 -3.49
CA LEU A 132 8.55 -2.56 -2.87
C LEU A 132 8.22 -2.38 -1.39
N GLU A 133 9.14 -2.77 -0.52
CA GLU A 133 9.03 -2.65 0.94
C GLU A 133 9.72 -1.38 1.46
N GLY A 134 9.41 -1.02 2.70
CA GLY A 134 9.67 0.32 3.24
C GLY A 134 11.11 0.79 3.29
N ASP A 135 12.05 -0.16 3.31
CA ASP A 135 13.47 0.07 3.43
C ASP A 135 14.08 0.57 2.10
N GLU A 136 13.34 0.42 1.00
CA GLU A 136 13.76 0.68 -0.37
C GLU A 136 13.02 1.89 -1.00
N LEU A 137 12.27 2.65 -0.19
CA LEU A 137 11.61 3.90 -0.58
C LEU A 137 12.56 5.09 -0.37
N TRP A 138 13.27 5.52 -1.40
CA TRP A 138 14.24 6.64 -1.34
C TRP A 138 13.82 7.84 -2.19
#